data_AF-A0A2W4UKZ7-F1
#
_entry.id   AF-A0A2W4UKZ7-F1
#
_cell.length_a   1.000
_cell.length_b   1.000
_cell.length_c   1.000
_cell.angle_alpha   90.00
_cell.angle_beta   90.00
_cell.angle_gamma   90.00
#
_symmetry.space_group_name_H-M   'P 1'
#
loop_
_entity.id
_entity.type
_entity.pdbx_description
1 polymer ?
#
loop_
_entity_poly.entity_id
_entity_poly.type
_entity_poly.pdbx_seq_one_letter_code
_entity_poly.pdbx_strand_id
1 'polypeptide(L)'
;MEITLGVLSATAAVGMVAFSGEEVLRPLQGTRFEPLLHSLAVPNTIGFNLCIGFLTSVFFWWLVVYRPDVQRRRLLRASLTSRYRDFKHNTIQQIVWCCGMSLATDEIDALRNQQQFQKEFDGRWDDVASALQGEPDRLKAILLELELLSQEMQYVLNNLSVQDAQVHGLFKRLSEHVYRLRNDDTFTNDQVKYVCQFLWTILAGWSFVDGYRKEDAVERTLERI
;
A
#
# COMPACT_ATOMS: atom_id res chain seq x y z
N MET A 1 20.28 -2.58 -5.10
CA MET A 1 21.03 -2.18 -3.88
C MET A 1 21.09 -3.33 -2.86
N GLU A 2 19.99 -4.05 -2.61
CA GLU A 2 19.97 -5.17 -1.66
C GLU A 2 20.85 -6.35 -2.09
N ILE A 3 20.83 -6.73 -3.37
CA ILE A 3 21.66 -7.84 -3.90
C ILE A 3 23.16 -7.52 -3.77
N THR A 4 23.57 -6.31 -4.10
CA THR A 4 24.96 -5.85 -3.98
C THR A 4 25.43 -5.81 -2.53
N LEU A 5 24.57 -5.36 -1.59
CA LEU A 5 24.89 -5.37 -0.17
C LEU A 5 25.02 -6.82 0.35
N GLY A 6 24.12 -7.71 -0.06
CA GLY A 6 24.15 -9.13 0.30
C GLY A 6 25.42 -9.84 -0.19
N VAL A 7 25.83 -9.60 -1.44
CA VAL A 7 27.07 -10.15 -2.01
C VAL A 7 28.30 -9.62 -1.28
N LEU A 8 28.35 -8.33 -0.96
CA LEU A 8 29.43 -7.72 -0.17
C LEU A 8 29.49 -8.28 1.24
N SER A 9 28.35 -8.45 1.92
CA SER A 9 28.29 -9.06 3.25
C SER A 9 28.72 -10.53 3.24
N ALA A 10 28.33 -11.30 2.21
CA ALA A 10 28.78 -12.68 2.04
C ALA A 10 30.31 -12.75 1.81
N THR A 11 30.84 -11.85 0.98
CA THR A 11 32.29 -11.76 0.72
C THR A 11 33.05 -11.35 1.97
N ALA A 12 32.53 -10.39 2.75
CA ALA A 12 33.13 -9.97 4.01
C ALA A 12 33.06 -11.06 5.09
N ALA A 13 32.01 -11.87 5.12
CA ALA A 13 31.91 -13.04 6.02
C ALA A 13 32.97 -14.10 5.66
N VAL A 14 33.16 -14.40 4.37
CA VAL A 14 34.22 -15.30 3.91
C VAL A 14 35.60 -14.72 4.22
N GLY A 15 35.82 -13.42 3.98
CA GLY A 15 37.05 -12.71 4.31
C GLY A 15 37.36 -12.72 5.81
N MET A 16 36.35 -12.54 6.67
CA MET A 16 36.51 -12.64 8.12
C MET A 16 37.05 -14.01 8.55
N VAL A 17 36.54 -15.10 7.97
CA VAL A 17 37.01 -16.46 8.27
C VAL A 17 38.38 -16.72 7.65
N ALA A 18 38.65 -16.24 6.43
CA ALA A 18 39.92 -16.41 5.74
C ALA A 18 41.08 -15.64 6.41
N PHE A 19 40.81 -14.45 6.96
CA PHE A 19 41.82 -13.59 7.58
C PHE A 19 42.01 -13.83 9.08
N SER A 20 41.14 -14.61 9.75
CA SER A 20 41.26 -14.83 11.20
C SER A 20 42.53 -15.61 11.58
N GLY A 21 43.04 -16.45 10.66
CA GLY A 21 44.22 -17.28 10.90
C GLY A 21 44.03 -18.36 11.97
N GLU A 22 42.81 -18.55 12.47
CA GLU A 22 42.45 -19.60 13.43
C GLU A 22 42.08 -20.91 12.72
N GLU A 23 42.21 -22.05 13.42
CA GLU A 23 41.66 -23.32 12.95
C GLU A 23 40.15 -23.16 12.68
N VAL A 24 39.69 -23.74 11.57
CA VAL A 24 38.30 -23.65 11.09
C VAL A 24 37.32 -23.86 12.26
N LEU A 25 36.34 -22.96 12.41
CA LEU A 25 35.31 -23.02 13.45
C LEU A 25 34.76 -24.45 13.57
N ARG A 26 34.74 -25.00 14.80
CA ARG A 26 34.31 -26.39 15.12
C ARG A 26 33.07 -26.92 14.36
N PRO A 27 32.00 -26.15 14.09
CA PRO A 27 30.85 -26.67 13.32
C PRO A 27 31.07 -26.82 11.80
N LEU A 28 32.17 -26.30 11.25
CA LEU A 28 32.51 -26.36 9.81
C LEU A 28 33.60 -27.40 9.50
N GLN A 29 34.22 -27.98 10.52
CA GLN A 29 35.19 -29.07 10.40
C GLN A 29 34.50 -30.33 9.85
N GLY A 30 35.07 -30.95 8.81
CA GLY A 30 34.52 -32.11 8.11
C GLY A 30 33.51 -31.80 6.99
N THR A 31 33.25 -30.54 6.67
CA THR A 31 32.35 -30.14 5.57
C THR A 31 33.11 -29.94 4.25
N ARG A 32 32.40 -29.96 3.11
CA ARG A 32 33.01 -29.70 1.77
C ARG A 32 33.68 -28.32 1.63
N PHE A 33 33.45 -27.41 2.58
CA PHE A 33 34.02 -26.06 2.61
C PHE A 33 35.35 -25.98 3.36
N GLU A 34 35.69 -26.99 4.16
CA GLU A 34 36.94 -27.06 4.93
C GLU A 34 38.22 -26.93 4.08
N PRO A 35 38.40 -27.68 2.96
CA PRO A 35 39.61 -27.54 2.15
C PRO A 35 39.72 -26.17 1.45
N LEU A 36 38.57 -25.56 1.11
CA LEU A 36 38.52 -24.23 0.51
C LEU A 36 38.94 -23.15 1.53
N LEU A 37 38.44 -23.23 2.77
CA LEU A 37 38.75 -22.30 3.85
C LEU A 37 40.22 -22.40 4.27
N HIS A 38 40.78 -23.61 4.36
CA HIS A 38 42.20 -23.80 4.65
C HIS A 38 43.12 -23.22 3.57
N SER A 39 42.74 -23.29 2.29
CA SER A 39 43.54 -22.72 1.20
C SER A 39 43.57 -21.19 1.19
N LEU A 40 42.57 -20.55 1.80
CA LEU A 40 42.41 -19.10 1.88
C LEU A 40 42.90 -18.51 3.20
N ALA A 41 43.28 -19.36 4.17
CA ALA A 41 43.72 -18.95 5.49
C ALA A 41 45.07 -18.22 5.42
N VAL A 42 45.02 -16.90 5.35
CA VAL A 42 46.19 -16.01 5.38
C VAL A 42 46.01 -15.10 6.59
N PRO A 43 46.80 -15.28 7.67
CA PRO A 43 46.68 -14.46 8.86
C PRO A 43 46.92 -12.98 8.50
N ASN A 44 45.87 -12.16 8.58
CA ASN A 44 45.96 -10.74 8.25
C ASN A 44 45.00 -9.93 9.13
N THR A 45 45.54 -9.36 10.18
CA THR A 45 44.77 -8.57 11.17
C THR A 45 44.10 -7.34 10.55
N ILE A 46 44.70 -6.72 9.52
CA ILE A 46 44.11 -5.57 8.82
C ILE A 46 42.88 -6.02 8.03
N GLY A 47 43.00 -7.09 7.25
CA GLY A 47 41.90 -7.65 6.47
C GLY A 47 40.74 -8.12 7.34
N PHE A 48 41.07 -8.80 8.45
CA PHE A 48 40.11 -9.23 9.45
C PHE A 48 39.34 -8.06 10.07
N ASN A 49 40.05 -7.03 10.56
CA ASN A 49 39.44 -5.84 11.16
C ASN A 49 38.55 -5.07 10.17
N LEU A 50 38.91 -5.05 8.89
CA LEU A 50 38.10 -4.42 7.86
C LEU A 50 36.80 -5.21 7.57
N CYS A 51 36.89 -6.54 7.53
CA CYS A 51 35.72 -7.40 7.34
C CYS A 51 34.74 -7.29 8.53
N ILE A 52 35.23 -7.38 9.77
CA ILE A 52 34.37 -7.28 10.95
C ILE A 52 33.79 -5.86 11.11
N GLY A 53 34.55 -4.82 10.79
CA GLY A 53 34.06 -3.44 10.77
C GLY A 53 32.94 -3.23 9.75
N PHE A 54 33.07 -3.82 8.56
CA PHE A 54 32.01 -3.77 7.56
C PHE A 54 30.75 -4.54 8.01
N LEU A 55 30.92 -5.76 8.52
CA LEU A 55 29.79 -6.59 8.97
C LEU A 55 29.03 -5.96 10.14
N THR A 56 29.75 -5.40 11.12
CA THR A 56 29.12 -4.68 12.24
C THR A 56 28.36 -3.45 11.74
N SER A 57 28.91 -2.69 10.79
CA SER A 57 28.21 -1.54 10.17
C SER A 57 26.93 -1.95 9.45
N VAL A 58 26.96 -3.04 8.67
CA VAL A 58 25.77 -3.60 7.99
C VAL A 58 24.74 -4.08 9.02
N PHE A 59 25.18 -4.75 10.08
CA PHE A 59 24.30 -5.22 11.14
C PHE A 59 23.58 -4.05 11.84
N PHE A 60 24.30 -2.99 12.19
CA PHE A 60 23.70 -1.79 12.78
C PHE A 60 22.75 -1.09 11.80
N TRP A 61 23.12 -0.94 10.53
CA TRP A 61 22.22 -0.41 9.50
C TRP A 61 20.93 -1.24 9.38
N TRP A 62 21.06 -2.57 9.36
CA TRP A 62 19.92 -3.47 9.27
C TRP A 62 18.97 -3.32 10.48
N LEU A 63 19.53 -3.24 11.69
CA LEU A 63 18.76 -3.11 12.92
C LEU A 63 18.10 -1.73 13.06
N VAL A 64 18.85 -0.66 12.79
CA VAL A 64 18.45 0.73 13.07
C VAL A 64 17.66 1.36 11.92
N VAL A 65 17.87 0.94 10.68
CA VAL A 65 17.25 1.56 9.50
C VAL A 65 16.32 0.58 8.79
N TYR A 66 16.81 -0.58 8.39
CA TYR A 66 16.05 -1.49 7.54
C TYR A 66 14.83 -2.09 8.27
N ARG A 67 15.03 -2.66 9.46
CA ARG A 67 13.95 -3.25 10.26
C ARG A 67 12.81 -2.26 10.57
N PRO A 68 13.06 -1.05 11.10
CA PRO A 68 11.98 -0.10 11.36
C PRO A 68 11.32 0.41 10.07
N ASP A 69 12.06 0.58 8.97
CA ASP A 69 11.47 0.99 7.69
C ASP A 69 10.49 -0.06 7.14
N VAL A 70 10.87 -1.34 7.17
CA VAL A 70 9.99 -2.45 6.74
C VAL A 70 8.75 -2.54 7.63
N GLN A 71 8.90 -2.40 8.95
CA GLN A 71 7.77 -2.40 9.87
C GLN A 71 6.83 -1.22 9.61
N ARG A 72 7.38 -0.02 9.44
CA ARG A 72 6.61 1.20 9.12
C ARG A 72 5.85 1.05 7.81
N ARG A 73 6.48 0.57 6.74
CA ARG A 73 5.83 0.27 5.44
C ARG A 73 4.64 -0.67 5.62
N ARG A 74 4.85 -1.78 6.33
CA ARG A 74 3.80 -2.77 6.58
C ARG A 74 2.62 -2.18 7.34
N LEU A 75 2.89 -1.37 8.37
CA LEU A 75 1.84 -0.73 9.18
C LEU A 75 1.03 0.28 8.36
N LEU A 76 1.71 1.15 7.61
CA LEU A 76 1.06 2.17 6.78
C LEU A 76 0.22 1.55 5.64
N ARG A 77 0.76 0.51 4.98
CA ARG A 77 -0.01 -0.25 3.99
C ARG A 77 -1.23 -0.91 4.61
N ALA A 78 -1.10 -1.55 5.76
CA ALA A 78 -2.21 -2.21 6.44
C ALA A 78 -3.30 -1.20 6.85
N SER A 79 -2.89 -0.04 7.39
CA SER A 79 -3.79 1.06 7.76
C SER A 79 -4.57 1.58 6.55
N LEU A 80 -3.88 1.95 5.47
CA LEU A 80 -4.54 2.45 4.26
C LEU A 80 -5.42 1.41 3.58
N THR A 81 -4.99 0.15 3.58
CA THR A 81 -5.81 -0.96 3.07
C THR A 81 -7.08 -1.12 3.90
N SER A 82 -7.00 -1.05 5.23
CA SER A 82 -8.18 -1.07 6.09
C SER A 82 -9.09 0.11 5.80
N ARG A 83 -8.54 1.32 5.76
CA ARG A 83 -9.28 2.56 5.47
C ARG A 83 -10.04 2.50 4.15
N TYR A 84 -9.43 1.94 3.10
CA TYR A 84 -10.09 1.80 1.81
C TYR A 84 -11.26 0.80 1.85
N ARG A 85 -11.12 -0.30 2.61
CA ARG A 85 -12.22 -1.25 2.82
C ARG A 85 -13.36 -0.62 3.61
N ASP A 86 -13.03 0.10 4.68
CA ASP A 86 -14.00 0.80 5.51
C ASP A 86 -14.74 1.87 4.70
N PHE A 87 -14.01 2.63 3.87
CA PHE A 87 -14.59 3.58 2.92
C PHE A 87 -15.62 2.90 1.99
N LYS A 88 -15.27 1.77 1.36
CA LYS A 88 -16.20 1.04 0.47
C LYS A 88 -17.42 0.57 1.24
N HIS A 89 -17.22 -0.08 2.39
CA HIS A 89 -18.30 -0.60 3.21
C HIS A 89 -19.26 0.51 3.66
N ASN A 90 -18.74 1.56 4.29
CA ASN A 90 -19.53 2.67 4.82
C ASN A 90 -20.26 3.42 3.70
N THR A 91 -19.59 3.66 2.56
CA THR A 91 -20.21 4.35 1.42
C THR A 91 -21.35 3.53 0.81
N ILE A 92 -21.12 2.23 0.58
CA ILE A 92 -22.17 1.33 0.07
C ILE A 92 -23.35 1.28 1.05
N GLN A 93 -23.07 1.18 2.35
CA GLN A 93 -24.10 1.20 3.38
C GLN A 93 -24.94 2.49 3.34
N GLN A 94 -24.30 3.66 3.17
CA GLN A 94 -25.04 4.92 3.00
C GLN A 94 -25.91 4.92 1.74
N ILE A 95 -25.40 4.41 0.62
CA ILE A 95 -26.17 4.29 -0.64
C ILE A 95 -27.39 3.37 -0.46
N VAL A 96 -27.18 2.20 0.13
CA VAL A 96 -28.23 1.18 0.37
C VAL A 96 -29.35 1.76 1.23
N TRP A 97 -28.99 2.42 2.33
CA TRP A 97 -29.96 3.05 3.21
C TRP A 97 -30.67 4.24 2.56
N CYS A 98 -29.99 5.02 1.72
CA CYS A 98 -30.60 6.12 0.97
C CYS A 98 -31.66 5.61 -0.01
N CYS A 99 -31.47 4.42 -0.57
CA CYS A 99 -32.44 3.76 -1.45
C CYS A 99 -33.58 3.07 -0.69
N GLY A 100 -33.61 3.16 0.65
CA GLY A 100 -34.58 2.42 1.47
C GLY A 100 -34.42 0.90 1.41
N MET A 101 -33.27 0.40 0.96
CA MET A 101 -32.99 -1.03 0.91
C MET A 101 -32.55 -1.53 2.29
N SER A 102 -33.00 -2.74 2.64
CA SER A 102 -32.55 -3.45 3.84
C SER A 102 -31.77 -4.66 3.39
N LEU A 103 -30.44 -4.54 3.41
CA LEU A 103 -29.50 -5.63 3.12
C LEU A 103 -28.82 -6.07 4.41
N ALA A 104 -28.53 -7.36 4.52
CA ALA A 104 -27.71 -7.88 5.60
C ALA A 104 -26.24 -7.42 5.45
N THR A 105 -25.48 -7.45 6.55
CA THR A 105 -24.05 -7.06 6.52
C THR A 105 -23.24 -7.85 5.49
N ASP A 106 -23.51 -9.16 5.37
CA ASP A 106 -22.83 -10.03 4.42
C ASP A 106 -23.12 -9.67 2.95
N GLU A 107 -24.33 -9.16 2.67
CA GLU A 107 -24.74 -8.70 1.35
C GLU A 107 -24.07 -7.37 1.00
N ILE A 108 -23.93 -6.47 1.97
CA ILE A 108 -23.17 -5.21 1.82
C ILE A 108 -21.68 -5.52 1.55
N ASP A 109 -21.12 -6.51 2.23
CA ASP A 109 -19.73 -6.91 2.00
C ASP A 109 -19.53 -7.55 0.63
N ALA A 110 -20.51 -8.28 0.10
CA ALA A 110 -20.49 -8.80 -1.26
C ALA A 110 -20.45 -7.67 -2.31
N LEU A 111 -21.22 -6.60 -2.08
CA LEU A 111 -21.23 -5.38 -2.92
C LEU A 111 -19.90 -4.61 -2.94
N ARG A 112 -18.92 -4.95 -2.10
CA ARG A 112 -17.57 -4.37 -2.21
C ARG A 112 -16.85 -4.86 -3.47
N ASN A 113 -17.28 -5.95 -4.07
CA ASN A 113 -16.81 -6.38 -5.38
C ASN A 113 -17.40 -5.49 -6.48
N GLN A 114 -16.54 -4.88 -7.31
CA GLN A 114 -16.97 -3.91 -8.31
C GLN A 114 -17.99 -4.46 -9.31
N GLN A 115 -17.87 -5.73 -9.69
CA GLN A 115 -18.80 -6.37 -10.64
C GLN A 115 -20.17 -6.61 -10.02
N GLN A 116 -20.20 -6.97 -8.72
CA GLN A 116 -21.45 -7.17 -8.00
C GLN A 116 -22.14 -5.83 -7.75
N PHE A 117 -21.38 -4.80 -7.35
CA PHE A 117 -21.90 -3.44 -7.20
C PHE A 117 -22.50 -2.93 -8.51
N GLN A 118 -21.76 -3.05 -9.61
CA GLN A 118 -22.25 -2.66 -10.93
C GLN A 118 -23.56 -3.39 -11.22
N LYS A 119 -23.60 -4.72 -11.11
CA LYS A 119 -24.80 -5.50 -11.43
C LYS A 119 -26.03 -5.08 -10.62
N GLU A 120 -25.86 -4.73 -9.35
CA GLU A 120 -26.96 -4.36 -8.46
C GLU A 120 -27.50 -2.95 -8.72
N PHE A 121 -26.61 -2.01 -9.08
CA PHE A 121 -26.93 -0.60 -9.21
C PHE A 121 -26.99 -0.08 -10.66
N ASP A 122 -26.62 -0.90 -11.65
CA ASP A 122 -26.78 -0.58 -13.07
C ASP A 122 -28.27 -0.39 -13.40
N GLY A 123 -28.61 0.78 -13.93
CA GLY A 123 -30.00 1.21 -14.17
C GLY A 123 -30.74 1.78 -12.94
N ARG A 124 -30.19 1.67 -11.72
CA ARG A 124 -30.76 2.27 -10.48
C ARG A 124 -29.93 3.45 -9.97
N TRP A 125 -28.82 3.77 -10.62
CA TRP A 125 -27.89 4.81 -10.17
C TRP A 125 -28.49 6.22 -10.20
N ASP A 126 -29.40 6.49 -11.13
CA ASP A 126 -30.12 7.76 -11.19
C ASP A 126 -31.08 7.91 -10.00
N ASP A 127 -31.67 6.81 -9.53
CA ASP A 127 -32.50 6.79 -8.32
C ASP A 127 -31.63 7.04 -7.07
N VAL A 128 -30.43 6.47 -7.02
CA VAL A 128 -29.45 6.73 -5.95
C VAL A 128 -29.10 8.21 -5.89
N ALA A 129 -28.80 8.82 -7.04
CA ALA A 129 -28.49 10.25 -7.12
C ALA A 129 -29.68 11.11 -6.65
N SER A 130 -30.89 10.76 -7.07
CA SER A 130 -32.12 11.45 -6.66
C SER A 130 -32.37 11.31 -5.15
N ALA A 131 -32.15 10.11 -4.59
CA ALA A 131 -32.31 9.87 -3.16
C ALA A 131 -31.27 10.66 -2.34
N LEU A 132 -30.01 10.71 -2.79
CA LEU A 132 -28.96 11.47 -2.11
C LEU A 132 -29.20 12.99 -2.14
N GLN A 133 -29.87 13.50 -3.19
CA GLN A 133 -30.32 14.90 -3.21
C GLN A 133 -31.40 15.16 -2.14
N GLY A 134 -32.26 14.18 -1.86
CA GLY A 134 -33.29 14.26 -0.82
C GLY A 134 -32.76 14.11 0.60
N GLU A 135 -31.58 13.52 0.79
CA GLU A 135 -30.99 13.23 2.11
C GLU A 135 -29.58 13.83 2.30
N PRO A 136 -29.48 15.14 2.59
CA PRO A 136 -28.20 15.85 2.66
C PRO A 136 -27.26 15.34 3.77
N ASP A 137 -27.79 14.75 4.83
CA ASP A 137 -26.96 14.19 5.91
C ASP A 137 -26.20 12.94 5.48
N ARG A 138 -26.77 12.12 4.57
CA ARG A 138 -26.05 10.99 3.98
C ARG A 138 -24.97 11.43 3.01
N LEU A 139 -25.25 12.47 2.21
CA LEU A 139 -24.25 13.07 1.35
C LEU A 139 -23.05 13.58 2.16
N LYS A 140 -23.30 14.25 3.30
CA LYS A 140 -22.23 14.67 4.22
C LYS A 140 -21.45 13.49 4.78
N ALA A 141 -22.11 12.40 5.15
CA ALA A 141 -21.45 11.19 5.63
C ALA A 141 -20.51 10.58 4.55
N ILE A 142 -20.97 10.51 3.31
CA ILE A 142 -20.15 10.06 2.17
C ILE A 142 -18.94 10.98 1.95
N LEU A 143 -19.15 12.30 1.98
CA LEU A 143 -18.08 13.28 1.83
C LEU A 143 -17.03 13.18 2.96
N LEU A 144 -17.47 12.88 4.19
CA LEU A 144 -16.58 12.61 5.31
C LEU A 144 -15.73 11.35 5.06
N GLU A 145 -16.33 10.26 4.59
CA GLU A 145 -15.59 9.03 4.26
C GLU A 145 -14.54 9.26 3.16
N LEU A 146 -14.90 10.05 2.14
CA LEU A 146 -13.97 10.49 1.10
C LEU A 146 -12.80 11.31 1.66
N GLU A 147 -13.08 12.23 2.58
CA GLU A 147 -12.07 13.03 3.26
C GLU A 147 -11.11 12.16 4.09
N LEU A 148 -11.64 11.25 4.90
CA LEU A 148 -10.84 10.33 5.70
C LEU A 148 -9.92 9.47 4.82
N LEU A 149 -10.43 8.97 3.68
CA LEU A 149 -9.61 8.24 2.73
C LEU A 149 -8.50 9.11 2.13
N SER A 150 -8.82 10.34 1.71
CA SER A 150 -7.84 11.27 1.14
C SER A 150 -6.75 11.65 2.15
N GLN A 151 -7.11 11.89 3.42
CA GLN A 151 -6.15 12.20 4.49
C GLN A 151 -5.20 11.02 4.74
N GLU A 152 -5.70 9.78 4.76
CA GLU A 152 -4.86 8.58 4.91
C GLU A 152 -3.93 8.40 3.70
N MET A 153 -4.42 8.63 2.48
CA MET A 153 -3.58 8.60 1.26
C MET A 153 -2.45 9.64 1.32
N GLN A 154 -2.74 10.88 1.74
CA GLN A 154 -1.73 11.92 1.91
C GLN A 154 -0.73 11.57 3.01
N TYR A 155 -1.21 11.02 4.12
CA TYR A 155 -0.35 10.54 5.21
C TYR A 155 0.62 9.47 4.71
N VAL A 156 0.15 8.50 3.92
CA VAL A 156 1.00 7.48 3.30
C VAL A 156 2.01 8.10 2.32
N LEU A 157 1.58 8.99 1.42
CA LEU A 157 2.49 9.65 0.46
C LEU A 157 3.60 10.45 1.15
N ASN A 158 3.28 11.10 2.28
CA ASN A 158 4.25 11.91 3.02
C ASN A 158 5.21 11.06 3.87
N ASN A 159 4.80 9.86 4.27
CA ASN A 159 5.56 9.00 5.19
C ASN A 159 6.29 7.85 4.50
N LEU A 160 5.94 7.52 3.26
CA LEU A 160 6.56 6.46 2.48
C LEU A 160 7.19 6.98 1.20
N SER A 161 8.42 6.53 0.93
CA SER A 161 9.07 6.72 -0.36
C SER A 161 8.46 5.77 -1.39
N VAL A 162 7.31 6.16 -1.94
CA VAL A 162 6.64 5.46 -3.04
C VAL A 162 7.45 5.67 -4.32
N GLN A 163 8.18 4.64 -4.76
CA GLN A 163 8.99 4.69 -5.98
C GLN A 163 8.19 4.41 -7.26
N ASP A 164 6.92 3.99 -7.14
CA ASP A 164 6.02 3.78 -8.27
C ASP A 164 5.27 5.08 -8.63
N ALA A 165 5.60 5.66 -9.78
CA ALA A 165 4.96 6.87 -10.29
C ALA A 165 3.45 6.71 -10.53
N GLN A 166 2.98 5.49 -10.84
CA GLN A 166 1.56 5.21 -11.05
C GLN A 166 0.79 5.29 -9.73
N VAL A 167 1.35 4.71 -8.65
CA VAL A 167 0.77 4.78 -7.30
C VAL A 167 0.66 6.23 -6.86
N HIS A 168 1.76 6.97 -6.99
CA HIS A 168 1.81 8.37 -6.60
C HIS A 168 0.84 9.25 -7.40
N GLY A 169 0.74 9.01 -8.72
CA GLY A 169 -0.20 9.72 -9.59
C GLY A 169 -1.67 9.38 -9.33
N LEU A 170 -1.99 8.14 -8.96
CA LEU A 170 -3.35 7.77 -8.57
C LEU A 170 -3.76 8.48 -7.27
N PHE A 171 -2.93 8.41 -6.23
CA PHE A 171 -3.27 8.99 -4.92
C PHE A 171 -3.40 10.51 -4.99
N LYS A 172 -2.50 11.20 -5.70
CA LYS A 172 -2.64 12.64 -5.93
C LYS A 172 -3.94 12.99 -6.63
N ARG A 173 -4.28 12.30 -7.71
CA ARG A 173 -5.53 12.56 -8.46
C ARG A 173 -6.77 12.32 -7.60
N LEU A 174 -6.79 11.26 -6.80
CA LEU A 174 -7.90 10.96 -5.88
C LEU A 174 -8.01 12.05 -4.80
N SER A 175 -6.92 12.41 -4.14
CA SER A 175 -6.92 13.46 -3.13
C SER A 175 -7.30 14.84 -3.70
N GLU A 176 -6.82 15.19 -4.88
CA GLU A 176 -7.20 16.44 -5.58
C GLU A 176 -8.69 16.43 -5.92
N HIS A 177 -9.24 15.30 -6.36
CA HIS A 177 -10.65 15.19 -6.69
C HIS A 177 -11.53 15.37 -5.44
N VAL A 178 -11.18 14.71 -4.33
CA VAL A 178 -11.87 14.89 -3.04
C VAL A 178 -11.78 16.34 -2.56
N TYR A 179 -10.61 16.98 -2.70
CA TYR A 179 -10.43 18.38 -2.32
C TYR A 179 -11.32 19.32 -3.15
N ARG A 180 -11.45 19.09 -4.47
CA ARG A 180 -12.32 19.88 -5.36
C ARG A 180 -13.80 19.68 -5.02
N LEU A 181 -14.24 18.45 -4.77
CA LEU A 181 -15.63 18.15 -4.40
C LEU A 181 -16.10 18.90 -3.15
N ARG A 182 -15.17 19.27 -2.26
CA ARG A 182 -15.47 19.98 -1.02
C ARG A 182 -15.38 21.51 -1.13
N ASN A 183 -14.42 22.02 -1.90
CA ASN A 183 -14.00 23.42 -1.81
C ASN A 183 -14.31 24.26 -3.05
N ASP A 184 -14.78 23.67 -4.14
CA ASP A 184 -15.01 24.39 -5.39
C ASP A 184 -16.51 24.66 -5.59
N ASP A 185 -16.86 25.94 -5.62
CA ASP A 185 -18.24 26.46 -5.74
C ASP A 185 -18.95 25.97 -7.01
N THR A 186 -18.19 25.62 -8.06
CA THR A 186 -18.71 25.06 -9.31
C THR A 186 -19.35 23.69 -9.09
N PHE A 187 -18.89 22.96 -8.09
CA PHE A 187 -19.42 21.65 -7.70
C PHE A 187 -20.59 21.77 -6.72
N THR A 188 -20.78 22.92 -6.07
CA THR A 188 -21.80 23.12 -5.03
C THR A 188 -23.23 23.13 -5.61
N ASN A 189 -23.42 23.58 -6.84
CA ASN A 189 -24.75 23.61 -7.50
C ASN A 189 -25.26 22.22 -7.91
N ASP A 190 -24.36 21.25 -8.14
CA ASP A 190 -24.70 19.91 -8.67
C ASP A 190 -23.87 18.82 -7.95
N GLN A 191 -23.64 19.03 -6.65
CA GLN A 191 -22.66 18.29 -5.85
C GLN A 191 -22.91 16.78 -5.86
N VAL A 192 -24.17 16.38 -5.77
CA VAL A 192 -24.56 14.97 -5.79
C VAL A 192 -24.13 14.30 -7.08
N LYS A 193 -24.26 14.97 -8.22
CA LYS A 193 -23.89 14.41 -9.53
C LYS A 193 -22.40 14.09 -9.59
N TYR A 194 -21.56 15.01 -9.15
CA TYR A 194 -20.10 14.81 -9.17
C TYR A 194 -19.65 13.76 -8.14
N VAL A 195 -20.23 13.77 -6.94
CA VAL A 195 -19.99 12.72 -5.94
C VAL A 195 -20.41 11.36 -6.48
N CYS A 196 -21.60 11.24 -7.07
CA CYS A 196 -22.07 9.97 -7.65
C CYS A 196 -21.18 9.52 -8.81
N GLN A 197 -20.75 10.41 -9.70
CA GLN A 197 -19.83 10.07 -10.79
C GLN A 197 -18.49 9.54 -10.25
N PHE A 198 -17.97 10.15 -9.18
CA PHE A 198 -16.75 9.70 -8.53
C PHE A 198 -16.92 8.35 -7.83
N LEU A 199 -18.01 8.17 -7.09
CA LEU A 199 -18.33 6.91 -6.43
C LEU A 199 -18.52 5.78 -7.43
N TRP A 200 -19.19 6.02 -8.57
CA TRP A 200 -19.32 5.02 -9.63
C TRP A 200 -17.96 4.59 -10.19
N THR A 201 -17.03 5.54 -10.35
CA THR A 201 -15.67 5.25 -10.82
C THR A 201 -14.93 4.32 -9.86
N ILE A 202 -15.10 4.49 -8.54
CA ILE A 202 -14.40 3.68 -7.53
C ILE A 202 -15.14 2.36 -7.26
N LEU A 203 -16.45 2.42 -7.02
CA LEU A 203 -17.26 1.28 -6.58
C LEU A 203 -17.64 0.35 -7.73
N ALA A 204 -17.90 0.87 -8.93
CA ALA A 204 -18.21 0.05 -10.10
C ALA A 204 -16.99 -0.16 -11.02
N GLY A 205 -15.86 0.51 -10.76
CA GLY A 205 -14.64 0.37 -11.56
C GLY A 205 -14.73 0.99 -12.96
N TRP A 206 -15.65 1.93 -13.18
CA TRP A 206 -15.82 2.60 -14.47
C TRP A 206 -14.72 3.63 -14.74
N SER A 207 -14.18 3.65 -15.95
CA SER A 207 -13.28 4.69 -16.45
C SER A 207 -13.77 5.25 -17.77
N PHE A 208 -13.70 6.57 -17.95
CA PHE A 208 -14.01 7.22 -19.23
C PHE A 208 -13.10 6.80 -20.39
N VAL A 209 -11.90 6.29 -20.09
CA VAL A 209 -10.91 5.89 -21.11
C VAL A 209 -11.02 4.39 -21.39
N ASP A 210 -11.07 3.57 -20.33
CA ASP A 210 -10.94 2.12 -20.45
C ASP A 210 -12.28 1.36 -20.32
N GLY A 211 -13.38 2.06 -20.01
CA GLY A 211 -14.65 1.44 -19.64
C GLY A 211 -14.60 0.74 -18.27
N TYR A 212 -15.37 -0.33 -18.10
CA TYR A 212 -15.39 -1.12 -16.85
C TYR A 212 -14.10 -1.94 -16.70
N ARG A 213 -13.40 -1.71 -15.59
CA ARG A 213 -12.19 -2.45 -15.25
C ARG A 213 -12.52 -3.77 -14.58
N LYS A 214 -11.73 -4.81 -14.88
CA LYS A 214 -11.87 -6.13 -14.25
C LYS A 214 -11.34 -6.18 -12.82
N GLU A 215 -10.39 -5.29 -12.50
CA GLU A 215 -9.69 -5.23 -11.22
C GLU A 215 -9.81 -3.82 -10.63
N ASP A 216 -9.94 -3.75 -9.31
CA ASP A 216 -9.96 -2.49 -8.58
C ASP A 216 -8.57 -1.85 -8.64
N ALA A 217 -8.48 -0.74 -9.39
CA ALA A 217 -7.23 -0.03 -9.61
C ALA A 217 -6.62 0.48 -8.30
N VAL A 218 -7.45 0.84 -7.30
CA VAL A 218 -6.97 1.31 -6.00
C VAL A 218 -6.41 0.13 -5.21
N GLU A 219 -7.11 -1.00 -5.15
CA GLU A 219 -6.62 -2.21 -4.45
C GLU A 219 -5.31 -2.71 -5.07
N ARG A 220 -5.24 -2.78 -6.41
CA ARG A 220 -4.00 -3.16 -7.12
C ARG A 220 -2.85 -2.20 -6.83
N THR A 221 -3.14 -0.91 -6.71
CA THR A 221 -2.14 0.11 -6.35
C THR A 221 -1.68 -0.07 -4.90
N LEU A 222 -2.59 -0.37 -3.96
CA LEU A 222 -2.26 -0.66 -2.56
C LEU A 222 -1.35 -1.88 -2.41
N GLU A 223 -1.46 -2.85 -3.32
CA GLU A 223 -0.59 -4.04 -3.31
C GLU A 223 0.88 -3.75 -3.64
N ARG A 224 1.13 -2.63 -4.35
CA ARG A 224 2.45 -2.21 -4.84
C ARG A 224 3.20 -1.26 -3.90
N ILE A 225 2.58 -0.90 -2.77
CA ILE A 225 3.18 -0.11 -1.68
C ILE A 225 3.98 -1.01 -0.75
#